data_AF-A0A6B1AJ84-F1
#
_entry.id   AF-A0A6B1AJ84-F1
#
_cell.length_a   1.000
_cell.length_b   1.000
_cell.length_c   1.000
_cell.angle_alpha   90.00
_cell.angle_beta   90.00
_cell.angle_gamma   90.00
#
_symmetry.space_group_name_H-M   'P 1'
#
loop_
_entity.id
_entity.type
_entity.pdbx_description
1 polymer ?
#
loop_
_entity_poly.entity_id
_entity_poly.type
_entity_poly.pdbx_seq_one_letter_code
_entity_poly.pdbx_strand_id
1 'polypeptide(L)'
;MGPGRNVGIRTSRAVLAPALAVIALSAPAAAAPAPTPPAPTPPAAASGRAASEHAAQSREPPASPEAASAKRMARDAQRAFEHVRRRNFPRGPLVNPKCGEGIGRFCLVEGWDDDDWEPVPEEAEVVGERHALIAVLDSAARIIPGDEWLTGQRVAYRLEAGGDEEALALLESCRMESAWCAGLAGFVLQESGRYAEAESAFERALGRMTEEERCGWTALGPVLDRRTRGRYERFACGSSPRRAVERSFWHLSDPLWLAPGLERRSEHLARRVRAALQADAASPWGMRWGDDLTEITLRFGWPAGWERARRRFVGSRTDEIVWSHRLPGAQRFTVARLGPADDEPLWELDEPEGRTSWAPVFGEIANLPHQVASFRRDGRRRVVAAFTWPDSLPSCDLESGLFLADAHGVMAASTGRGDGPLAVAELREFTPATLVGVEARCDEGPGAARARMPLAEGHPLLSDILLLDAGAAAPATLSEALARARGARTARAGETLGVYWEWYGPLAAAAALEVTLSLAREGKGFWRRALEWSGLARDDTERAGIRWLEAVTNPGAEGRTLELRLPMLDEGQYRLTLQVASPRHGMAESSIEIEIIAASPTAAVRPGRAVDVRPRSVPDPTRSTQGAEP
;
A
#
# COMPACT_ATOMS: atom_id res chain seq x y z
N MET A 1 -68.81 -59.47 45.38
CA MET A 1 -69.44 -58.41 46.20
C MET A 1 -68.76 -57.10 45.81
N GLY A 2 -69.54 -56.14 45.30
CA GLY A 2 -69.03 -54.90 44.69
C GLY A 2 -68.62 -53.84 45.72
N PRO A 3 -68.67 -52.53 45.39
CA PRO A 3 -68.78 -51.84 44.08
C PRO A 3 -67.55 -50.92 43.86
N GLY A 4 -67.29 -50.16 42.79
CA GLY A 4 -68.00 -49.73 41.60
C GLY A 4 -67.53 -48.30 41.24
N ARG A 5 -67.23 -48.08 39.94
CA ARG A 5 -67.10 -46.79 39.21
C ARG A 5 -65.90 -45.86 39.50
N ASN A 6 -65.04 -45.64 38.50
CA ASN A 6 -65.14 -44.45 37.62
C ASN A 6 -64.08 -44.42 36.49
N VAL A 7 -64.62 -44.16 35.29
CA VAL A 7 -64.13 -43.49 34.06
C VAL A 7 -62.64 -43.08 33.97
N GLY A 8 -62.01 -43.46 32.85
CA GLY A 8 -60.77 -42.87 32.36
C GLY A 8 -60.41 -43.32 30.94
N ILE A 9 -61.02 -42.69 29.92
CA ILE A 9 -60.56 -42.75 28.53
C ILE A 9 -59.40 -41.77 28.38
N ARG A 10 -58.17 -42.23 28.09
CA ARG A 10 -57.13 -41.42 27.44
C ARG A 10 -56.29 -42.26 26.49
N THR A 11 -56.46 -41.94 25.22
CA THR A 11 -55.71 -42.39 24.06
C THR A 11 -54.30 -41.79 24.04
N SER A 12 -53.40 -42.56 23.44
CA SER A 12 -51.96 -42.34 23.38
C SER A 12 -51.56 -41.09 22.58
N ARG A 13 -50.45 -40.52 23.06
CA ARG A 13 -49.64 -39.40 22.55
C ARG A 13 -49.58 -39.28 21.02
N ALA A 14 -49.91 -38.08 20.52
CA ALA A 14 -49.33 -37.49 19.31
C ALA A 14 -49.05 -36.01 19.61
N VAL A 15 -47.77 -35.63 19.61
CA VAL A 15 -47.31 -34.24 19.73
C VAL A 15 -47.23 -33.66 18.33
N LEU A 16 -47.92 -32.53 18.14
CA LEU A 16 -47.89 -31.69 16.95
C LEU A 16 -46.53 -30.99 16.82
N ALA A 17 -45.91 -31.10 15.64
CA ALA A 17 -44.89 -30.20 15.13
C ALA A 17 -45.47 -29.46 13.90
N PRO A 18 -45.23 -28.14 13.75
CA PRO A 18 -45.72 -27.38 12.60
C PRO A 18 -44.84 -27.62 11.35
N ALA A 19 -45.50 -27.50 10.20
CA ALA A 19 -45.08 -27.99 8.90
C ALA A 19 -43.92 -27.21 8.25
N LEU A 20 -42.95 -27.96 7.73
CA LEU A 20 -41.99 -27.54 6.71
C LEU A 20 -42.47 -28.05 5.35
N ALA A 21 -42.69 -27.13 4.41
CA ALA A 21 -43.00 -27.45 3.02
C ALA A 21 -41.74 -27.96 2.31
N VAL A 22 -41.74 -29.25 1.94
CA VAL A 22 -40.73 -29.88 1.09
C VAL A 22 -41.27 -29.94 -0.33
N ILE A 23 -40.62 -29.21 -1.25
CA ILE A 23 -40.85 -29.35 -2.69
C ILE A 23 -40.09 -30.59 -3.16
N ALA A 24 -40.83 -31.63 -3.54
CA ALA A 24 -40.29 -32.83 -4.18
C ALA A 24 -40.10 -32.58 -5.67
N LEU A 25 -38.85 -32.64 -6.14
CA LEU A 25 -38.50 -32.72 -7.56
C LEU A 25 -38.31 -34.18 -7.94
N SER A 26 -39.14 -34.62 -8.89
CA SER A 26 -39.18 -35.94 -9.50
C SER A 26 -37.90 -36.22 -10.30
N ALA A 27 -37.30 -37.39 -10.09
CA ALA A 27 -36.22 -37.91 -10.94
C ALA A 27 -36.77 -38.51 -12.24
N PRO A 28 -36.18 -38.25 -13.42
CA PRO A 28 -36.41 -39.05 -14.61
C PRO A 28 -35.38 -40.19 -14.73
N ALA A 29 -35.82 -41.24 -15.41
CA ALA A 29 -35.19 -42.54 -15.57
C ALA A 29 -33.86 -42.53 -16.34
N ALA A 30 -33.02 -43.51 -16.00
CA ALA A 30 -31.73 -43.81 -16.60
C ALA A 30 -31.85 -44.24 -18.08
N ALA A 31 -31.05 -43.60 -18.93
CA ALA A 31 -30.74 -44.05 -20.29
C ALA A 31 -29.25 -44.45 -20.39
N ALA A 32 -28.99 -45.52 -21.14
CA ALA A 32 -27.71 -46.20 -21.31
C ALA A 32 -26.59 -45.33 -21.94
N PRO A 33 -25.30 -45.68 -21.75
CA PRO A 33 -24.17 -44.83 -22.14
C PRO A 33 -23.88 -44.90 -23.65
N ALA A 34 -23.78 -43.72 -24.27
CA ALA A 34 -23.25 -43.53 -25.63
C ALA A 34 -21.70 -43.42 -25.60
N PRO A 35 -21.00 -43.77 -26.70
CA PRO A 35 -19.54 -43.84 -26.73
C PRO A 35 -18.87 -42.47 -26.54
N THR A 36 -17.82 -42.46 -25.73
CA THR A 36 -16.95 -41.31 -25.42
C THR A 36 -16.34 -40.68 -26.68
N PRO A 37 -16.44 -39.36 -26.89
CA PRO A 37 -15.65 -38.66 -27.89
C PRO A 37 -14.18 -38.60 -27.46
N PRO A 38 -13.22 -38.57 -28.40
CA PRO A 38 -11.80 -38.48 -28.07
C PRO A 38 -11.48 -37.14 -27.38
N ALA A 39 -10.54 -37.20 -26.44
CA ALA A 39 -10.08 -36.06 -25.65
C ALA A 39 -9.60 -34.89 -26.52
N PRO A 40 -9.87 -33.64 -26.14
CA PRO A 40 -9.30 -32.48 -26.84
C PRO A 40 -7.78 -32.47 -26.66
N THR A 41 -7.08 -32.48 -27.78
CA THR A 41 -5.64 -32.23 -27.86
C THR A 41 -5.36 -30.80 -27.35
N PRO A 42 -4.29 -30.56 -26.57
CA PRO A 42 -3.95 -29.20 -26.15
C PRO A 42 -3.66 -28.34 -27.38
N PRO A 43 -4.09 -27.07 -27.43
CA PRO A 43 -3.77 -26.21 -28.55
C PRO A 43 -2.25 -26.02 -28.61
N ALA A 44 -1.65 -26.49 -29.70
CA ALA A 44 -0.30 -26.12 -30.09
C ALA A 44 -0.22 -24.60 -30.17
N ALA A 45 0.87 -24.03 -29.64
CA ALA A 45 1.18 -22.61 -29.65
C ALA A 45 0.93 -21.98 -31.03
N ALA A 46 -0.16 -21.23 -31.14
CA ALA A 46 -0.47 -20.41 -32.29
C ALA A 46 0.03 -18.96 -32.08
N SER A 47 1.23 -18.80 -31.51
CA SER A 47 1.87 -17.49 -31.32
C SER A 47 2.68 -17.02 -32.54
N GLY A 48 2.56 -17.70 -33.69
CA GLY A 48 3.41 -17.45 -34.86
C GLY A 48 2.70 -17.07 -36.17
N ARG A 49 1.36 -17.06 -36.23
CA ARG A 49 0.63 -16.83 -37.50
C ARG A 49 -0.25 -15.58 -37.57
N ALA A 50 -0.70 -15.03 -36.44
CA ALA A 50 -1.42 -13.76 -36.44
C ALA A 50 -0.51 -12.56 -36.77
N ALA A 51 0.78 -12.62 -36.38
CA ALA A 51 1.77 -11.62 -36.75
C ALA A 51 2.11 -11.61 -38.27
N SER A 52 1.88 -12.71 -39.00
CA SER A 52 2.24 -12.80 -40.42
C SER A 52 1.21 -12.22 -41.38
N GLU A 53 -0.05 -12.03 -40.98
CA GLU A 53 -1.08 -11.47 -41.87
C GLU A 53 -1.25 -9.94 -41.72
N HIS A 54 -0.93 -9.36 -40.57
CA HIS A 54 -0.83 -7.89 -40.42
C HIS A 54 0.50 -7.31 -40.92
N ALA A 55 1.57 -8.10 -40.97
CA ALA A 55 2.84 -7.70 -41.60
C ALA A 55 2.74 -7.51 -43.13
N ALA A 56 1.64 -7.92 -43.76
CA ALA A 56 1.45 -7.81 -45.20
C ALA A 56 0.87 -6.46 -45.68
N GLN A 57 0.42 -5.57 -44.77
CA GLN A 57 -0.23 -4.29 -45.15
C GLN A 57 0.47 -3.03 -44.63
N SER A 58 1.71 -3.15 -44.17
CA SER A 58 2.61 -2.01 -43.94
C SER A 58 4.01 -2.39 -44.40
N ARG A 59 4.20 -2.58 -45.71
CA ARG A 59 5.55 -2.64 -46.29
C ARG A 59 6.13 -1.24 -46.27
N GLU A 60 6.81 -0.92 -45.18
CA GLU A 60 7.83 0.13 -45.18
C GLU A 60 8.73 -0.07 -46.40
N PRO A 61 9.02 0.99 -47.19
CA PRO A 61 9.98 0.88 -48.27
C PRO A 61 11.32 0.38 -47.72
N PRO A 62 12.07 -0.46 -48.46
CA PRO A 62 13.37 -0.93 -47.99
C PRO A 62 14.25 0.28 -47.64
N ALA A 63 14.76 0.29 -46.40
CA ALA A 63 15.58 1.37 -45.89
C ALA A 63 16.75 1.64 -46.85
N SER A 64 17.06 2.92 -47.08
CA SER A 64 18.20 3.29 -47.91
C SER A 64 19.50 2.68 -47.33
N PRO A 65 20.51 2.39 -48.17
CA PRO A 65 21.80 1.88 -47.66
C PRO A 65 22.42 2.76 -46.58
N GLU A 66 22.22 4.07 -46.69
CA GLU A 66 22.63 5.09 -45.70
C GLU A 66 21.89 4.92 -44.37
N ALA A 67 20.56 4.80 -44.39
CA ALA A 67 19.76 4.55 -43.19
C ALA A 67 20.16 3.22 -42.52
N ALA A 68 20.34 2.16 -43.31
CA ALA A 68 20.81 0.88 -42.79
C ALA A 68 22.21 0.99 -42.14
N SER A 69 23.11 1.79 -42.72
CA SER A 69 24.44 2.05 -42.16
C SER A 69 24.38 2.84 -40.86
N ALA A 70 23.61 3.93 -40.84
CA ALA A 70 23.42 4.77 -39.65
C ALA A 70 22.85 3.96 -38.48
N LYS A 71 21.86 3.09 -38.73
CA LYS A 71 21.29 2.20 -37.69
C LYS A 71 22.30 1.19 -37.15
N ARG A 72 23.16 0.62 -38.01
CA ARG A 72 24.23 -0.28 -37.58
C ARG A 72 25.25 0.45 -36.72
N MET A 73 25.73 1.61 -37.17
CA MET A 73 26.68 2.44 -36.41
C MET A 73 26.15 2.81 -35.03
N ALA A 74 24.87 3.21 -34.93
CA ALA A 74 24.25 3.51 -33.65
C ALA A 74 24.20 2.29 -32.71
N ARG A 75 23.86 1.11 -33.24
CA ARG A 75 23.85 -0.15 -32.47
C ARG A 75 25.26 -0.60 -32.05
N ASP A 76 26.26 -0.38 -32.89
CA ASP A 76 27.66 -0.68 -32.57
C ASP A 76 28.20 0.26 -31.48
N ALA A 77 27.90 1.56 -31.57
CA ALA A 77 28.24 2.53 -30.54
C ALA A 77 27.58 2.19 -29.19
N GLN A 78 26.31 1.79 -29.21
CA GLN A 78 25.59 1.37 -28.00
C GLN A 78 26.23 0.14 -27.35
N ARG A 79 26.60 -0.88 -28.16
CA ARG A 79 27.34 -2.05 -27.68
C ARG A 79 28.70 -1.69 -27.10
N ALA A 80 29.43 -0.78 -27.74
CA ALA A 80 30.74 -0.33 -27.30
C ALA A 80 30.64 0.39 -25.94
N PHE A 81 29.69 1.31 -25.79
CA PHE A 81 29.41 1.98 -24.53
C PHE A 81 29.11 0.98 -23.40
N GLU A 82 28.17 0.05 -23.61
CA GLU A 82 27.81 -0.93 -22.57
C GLU A 82 28.99 -1.85 -22.22
N HIS A 83 29.90 -2.11 -23.15
CA HIS A 83 31.14 -2.82 -22.86
C HIS A 83 32.08 -2.00 -21.95
N VAL A 84 32.28 -0.71 -22.25
CA VAL A 84 33.09 0.19 -21.42
C VAL A 84 32.48 0.33 -20.03
N ARG A 85 31.16 0.55 -19.94
CA ARG A 85 30.43 0.66 -18.68
C ARG A 85 30.65 -0.55 -17.77
N ARG A 86 30.43 -1.76 -18.29
CA ARG A 86 30.61 -3.01 -17.52
C ARG A 86 32.04 -3.21 -17.04
N ARG A 87 33.03 -2.88 -17.87
CA ARG A 87 34.45 -3.00 -17.50
C ARG A 87 34.83 -2.05 -16.36
N ASN A 88 34.11 -0.94 -16.23
CA ASN A 88 34.32 0.09 -15.24
C ASN A 88 33.36 0.03 -14.04
N PHE A 89 32.50 -0.98 -13.94
CA PHE A 89 31.74 -1.21 -12.71
C PHE A 89 32.68 -1.33 -11.49
N PRO A 90 32.32 -0.76 -10.34
CA PRO A 90 33.03 -0.95 -9.08
C PRO A 90 33.26 -2.42 -8.77
N ARG A 91 34.33 -2.73 -8.03
CA ARG A 91 34.61 -4.11 -7.60
C ARG A 91 33.79 -4.41 -6.34
N GLY A 92 32.96 -5.43 -6.44
CA GLY A 92 32.15 -5.91 -5.33
C GLY A 92 32.85 -7.01 -4.51
N PRO A 93 32.20 -7.48 -3.44
CA PRO A 93 32.77 -8.47 -2.53
C PRO A 93 32.91 -9.86 -3.16
N LEU A 94 33.62 -10.76 -2.46
CA LEU A 94 33.55 -12.19 -2.72
C LEU A 94 32.22 -12.71 -2.17
N VAL A 95 31.31 -13.11 -3.04
CA VAL A 95 29.97 -13.55 -2.69
C VAL A 95 29.85 -15.09 -2.74
N ASN A 96 29.15 -15.66 -1.76
CA ASN A 96 28.71 -17.05 -1.77
C ASN A 96 27.23 -17.13 -1.33
N PRO A 97 26.33 -16.45 -2.08
CA PRO A 97 24.97 -16.28 -1.63
C PRO A 97 24.20 -17.60 -1.77
N LYS A 98 23.34 -17.88 -0.79
CA LYS A 98 22.27 -18.85 -0.98
C LYS A 98 21.23 -18.23 -1.89
N CYS A 99 20.71 -19.01 -2.83
CA CYS A 99 19.65 -18.52 -3.69
C CYS A 99 18.32 -18.53 -2.95
N GLY A 100 17.68 -17.35 -2.83
CA GLY A 100 16.33 -17.22 -2.29
C GLY A 100 15.31 -17.61 -3.35
N GLU A 101 15.18 -16.79 -4.39
CA GLU A 101 14.27 -17.02 -5.51
C GLU A 101 15.01 -17.06 -6.87
N GLY A 102 14.73 -18.08 -7.67
CA GLY A 102 15.24 -18.18 -9.04
C GLY A 102 14.26 -17.60 -10.06
N ILE A 103 14.73 -16.65 -10.89
CA ILE A 103 13.97 -16.09 -12.02
C ILE A 103 14.81 -16.28 -13.28
N GLY A 104 14.52 -17.31 -14.05
CA GLY A 104 15.27 -17.71 -15.24
C GLY A 104 16.78 -17.86 -14.97
N ARG A 105 17.60 -17.00 -15.58
CA ARG A 105 19.07 -17.01 -15.42
C ARG A 105 19.57 -16.34 -14.14
N PHE A 106 18.68 -15.68 -13.40
CA PHE A 106 19.04 -14.87 -12.23
C PHE A 106 18.60 -15.54 -10.94
N CYS A 107 19.35 -15.19 -9.90
CA CYS A 107 19.05 -15.60 -8.55
C CYS A 107 18.90 -14.33 -7.71
N LEU A 108 17.73 -14.14 -7.12
CA LEU A 108 17.50 -13.14 -6.10
C LEU A 108 18.08 -13.65 -4.79
N VAL A 109 18.90 -12.82 -4.18
CA VAL A 109 19.53 -13.11 -2.89
C VAL A 109 18.80 -12.29 -1.84
N GLU A 110 18.37 -12.98 -0.78
CA GLU A 110 17.64 -12.43 0.35
C GLU A 110 18.58 -12.27 1.55
N GLY A 111 18.43 -11.19 2.33
CA GLY A 111 19.18 -10.95 3.57
C GLY A 111 20.68 -10.73 3.39
N TRP A 112 21.12 -10.33 2.19
CA TRP A 112 22.49 -9.91 1.86
C TRP A 112 22.57 -8.42 1.47
N ASP A 113 21.48 -7.69 1.66
CA ASP A 113 21.47 -6.24 1.51
C ASP A 113 22.24 -5.68 2.74
N ASP A 114 23.43 -5.12 2.51
CA ASP A 114 24.01 -4.17 3.46
C ASP A 114 23.06 -2.97 3.41
N ASP A 115 22.32 -2.72 4.48
CA ASP A 115 21.42 -1.55 4.58
C ASP A 115 22.19 -0.22 4.37
N ASP A 116 23.52 -0.28 4.40
CA ASP A 116 24.48 0.80 4.17
C ASP A 116 25.05 0.84 2.72
N TRP A 117 24.56 0.02 1.78
CA TRP A 117 25.05 0.09 0.40
C TRP A 117 24.55 1.37 -0.29
N GLU A 118 25.50 2.13 -0.85
CA GLU A 118 25.22 3.34 -1.61
C GLU A 118 25.71 3.21 -3.06
N PRO A 119 24.98 3.78 -4.03
CA PRO A 119 25.41 3.79 -5.42
C PRO A 119 26.71 4.60 -5.60
N VAL A 120 27.73 3.94 -6.14
CA VAL A 120 29.00 4.60 -6.49
C VAL A 120 28.80 5.42 -7.77
N PRO A 121 29.16 6.71 -7.79
CA PRO A 121 29.10 7.53 -9.00
C PRO A 121 29.90 6.93 -10.16
N GLU A 122 29.41 7.09 -11.39
CA GLU A 122 30.10 6.60 -12.57
C GLU A 122 31.42 7.36 -12.82
N GLU A 123 32.45 6.61 -13.22
CA GLU A 123 33.76 7.16 -13.58
C GLU A 123 33.66 8.15 -14.75
N ALA A 124 34.50 9.19 -14.76
CA ALA A 124 34.48 10.24 -15.79
C ALA A 124 34.64 9.70 -17.22
N GLU A 125 35.37 8.59 -17.39
CA GLU A 125 35.49 7.89 -18.69
C GLU A 125 34.13 7.37 -19.17
N VAL A 126 33.35 6.74 -18.28
CA VAL A 126 32.02 6.20 -18.60
C VAL A 126 31.06 7.34 -18.95
N VAL A 127 31.11 8.44 -18.20
CA VAL A 127 30.32 9.66 -18.48
C VAL A 127 30.69 10.24 -19.85
N GLY A 128 31.98 10.33 -20.18
CA GLY A 128 32.45 10.78 -21.49
C GLY A 128 31.96 9.91 -22.64
N GLU A 129 32.05 8.59 -22.50
CA GLU A 129 31.58 7.62 -23.49
C GLU A 129 30.05 7.65 -23.66
N ARG A 130 29.30 7.93 -22.59
CA ARG A 130 27.84 8.15 -22.66
C ARG A 130 27.50 9.35 -23.53
N HIS A 131 28.20 10.46 -23.35
CA HIS A 131 28.01 11.66 -24.18
C HIS A 131 28.38 11.40 -25.65
N ALA A 132 29.46 10.66 -25.90
CA ALA A 132 29.84 10.25 -27.26
C ALA A 132 28.77 9.38 -27.91
N LEU A 133 28.21 8.41 -27.18
CA LEU A 133 27.08 7.59 -27.64
C LEU A 133 25.87 8.46 -28.00
N ILE A 134 25.47 9.38 -27.12
CA ILE A 134 24.33 10.29 -27.35
C ILE A 134 24.52 11.07 -28.67
N ALA A 135 25.72 11.60 -28.93
CA ALA A 135 26.03 12.32 -30.16
C ALA A 135 25.90 11.45 -31.42
N VAL A 136 26.29 10.16 -31.34
CA VAL A 136 26.11 9.19 -32.43
C VAL A 136 24.63 8.91 -32.66
N LEU A 137 23.86 8.70 -31.59
CA LEU A 137 22.41 8.46 -31.67
C LEU A 137 21.67 9.65 -32.29
N ASP A 138 22.03 10.88 -31.91
CA ASP A 138 21.46 12.10 -32.50
C ASP A 138 21.77 12.22 -33.98
N SER A 139 23.00 11.87 -34.38
CA SER A 139 23.42 11.89 -35.78
C SER A 139 22.65 10.87 -36.62
N ALA A 140 22.45 9.66 -36.08
CA ALA A 140 21.65 8.63 -36.74
C ALA A 140 20.17 9.02 -36.84
N ALA A 141 19.60 9.66 -35.82
CA ALA A 141 18.20 10.09 -35.82
C ALA A 141 17.89 11.20 -36.85
N ARG A 142 18.89 12.02 -37.23
CA ARG A 142 18.75 12.98 -38.35
C ARG A 142 18.64 12.29 -39.71
N ILE A 143 19.27 11.12 -39.87
CA ILE A 143 19.24 10.32 -41.10
C ILE A 143 17.98 9.44 -41.14
N ILE A 144 17.55 8.95 -39.98
CA ILE A 144 16.42 8.02 -39.82
C ILE A 144 15.37 8.63 -38.87
N PRO A 145 14.68 9.71 -39.27
CA PRO A 145 13.67 10.33 -38.42
C PRO A 145 12.53 9.36 -38.15
N GLY A 146 12.08 9.29 -36.90
CA GLY A 146 10.95 8.44 -36.49
C GLY A 146 11.29 6.98 -36.17
N ASP A 147 12.56 6.55 -36.27
CA ASP A 147 12.95 5.22 -35.79
C ASP A 147 12.74 5.11 -34.27
N GLU A 148 11.88 4.18 -33.87
CA GLU A 148 11.46 4.01 -32.48
C GLU A 148 12.59 3.57 -31.56
N TRP A 149 13.52 2.75 -32.07
CA TRP A 149 14.67 2.29 -31.32
C TRP A 149 15.64 3.45 -31.06
N LEU A 150 15.99 4.24 -32.10
CA LEU A 150 16.84 5.42 -31.94
C LEU A 150 16.22 6.42 -30.97
N THR A 151 14.92 6.70 -31.11
CA THR A 151 14.22 7.63 -30.21
C THR A 151 14.25 7.14 -28.77
N GLY A 152 13.97 5.85 -28.55
CA GLY A 152 14.03 5.25 -27.23
C GLY A 152 15.42 5.31 -26.59
N GLN A 153 16.47 4.93 -27.33
CA GLN A 153 17.85 4.97 -26.81
C GLN A 153 18.30 6.41 -26.50
N ARG A 154 17.92 7.39 -27.32
CA ARG A 154 18.23 8.82 -27.09
C ARG A 154 17.61 9.35 -25.80
N VAL A 155 16.41 8.89 -25.46
CA VAL A 155 15.73 9.20 -24.19
C VAL A 155 16.42 8.48 -23.03
N ALA A 156 16.62 7.16 -23.13
CA ALA A 156 17.18 6.34 -22.07
C ALA A 156 18.56 6.83 -21.59
N TYR A 157 19.48 7.10 -22.53
CA TYR A 157 20.83 7.52 -22.16
C TYR A 157 20.92 8.97 -21.67
N ARG A 158 19.94 9.83 -22.00
CA ARG A 158 19.84 11.19 -21.44
C ARG A 158 19.30 11.18 -20.02
N LEU A 159 18.27 10.36 -19.75
CA LEU A 159 17.79 10.14 -18.38
C LEU A 159 18.91 9.62 -17.47
N GLU A 160 19.68 8.64 -17.95
CA GLU A 160 20.86 8.16 -17.20
C GLU A 160 21.95 9.23 -17.03
N ALA A 161 21.94 10.30 -17.82
CA ALA A 161 22.84 11.46 -17.68
C ALA A 161 22.23 12.59 -16.82
N GLY A 162 21.01 12.42 -16.28
CA GLY A 162 20.28 13.46 -15.54
C GLY A 162 19.68 14.56 -16.42
N GLY A 163 19.57 14.34 -17.74
CA GLY A 163 19.05 15.29 -18.72
C GLY A 163 17.55 15.15 -18.95
N ASP A 164 16.72 15.29 -17.92
CA ASP A 164 15.28 15.01 -17.96
C ASP A 164 14.53 15.94 -18.93
N GLU A 165 14.77 17.25 -18.82
CA GLU A 165 14.17 18.26 -19.70
C GLU A 165 14.65 18.11 -21.15
N GLU A 166 15.92 17.74 -21.36
CA GLU A 166 16.43 17.43 -22.70
C GLU A 166 15.73 16.21 -23.29
N ALA A 167 15.51 15.16 -22.49
CA ALA A 167 14.80 13.97 -22.91
C ALA A 167 13.32 14.27 -23.25
N LEU A 168 12.65 15.13 -22.49
CA LEU A 168 11.29 15.60 -22.82
C LEU A 168 11.27 16.42 -24.12
N ALA A 169 12.21 17.35 -24.31
CA ALA A 169 12.28 18.17 -25.50
C ALA A 169 12.45 17.32 -26.79
N LEU A 170 13.16 16.19 -26.71
CA LEU A 170 13.24 15.25 -27.84
C LEU A 170 11.86 14.74 -28.29
N LEU A 171 10.96 14.55 -27.33
CA LEU A 171 9.65 13.94 -27.55
C LEU A 171 8.63 14.93 -28.11
N GLU A 172 8.91 16.23 -28.10
CA GLU A 172 8.09 17.24 -28.80
C GLU A 172 8.10 17.01 -30.33
N SER A 173 9.25 16.60 -30.85
CA SER A 173 9.43 16.28 -32.28
C SER A 173 8.90 14.89 -32.66
N CYS A 174 8.76 14.01 -31.66
CA CYS A 174 8.09 12.74 -31.79
C CYS A 174 6.60 13.07 -31.98
N ARG A 175 6.02 12.78 -33.15
CA ARG A 175 4.58 13.02 -33.37
C ARG A 175 3.84 12.40 -32.20
N MET A 176 3.30 13.26 -31.34
CA MET A 176 2.61 12.92 -30.10
C MET A 176 1.35 12.09 -30.34
N GLU A 177 1.17 11.45 -31.51
CA GLU A 177 0.11 10.52 -31.90
C GLU A 177 0.52 9.05 -31.78
N SER A 178 1.82 8.70 -31.68
CA SER A 178 2.20 7.29 -31.50
C SER A 178 2.05 6.83 -30.04
N ALA A 179 1.81 5.54 -29.83
CA ALA A 179 1.77 4.94 -28.50
C ALA A 179 3.15 4.97 -27.84
N TRP A 180 4.21 4.69 -28.62
CA TRP A 180 5.58 4.64 -28.11
C TRP A 180 6.11 6.01 -27.65
N CYS A 181 5.90 7.08 -28.42
CA CYS A 181 6.31 8.44 -28.02
C CYS A 181 5.63 8.86 -26.70
N ALA A 182 4.33 8.58 -26.57
CA ALA A 182 3.59 8.88 -25.34
C ALA A 182 4.06 8.03 -24.15
N GLY A 183 4.41 6.76 -24.38
CA GLY A 183 5.01 5.89 -23.38
C GLY A 183 6.37 6.40 -22.91
N LEU A 184 7.24 6.84 -23.82
CA LEU A 184 8.52 7.47 -23.49
C LEU A 184 8.34 8.77 -22.69
N ALA A 185 7.33 9.58 -23.02
CA ALA A 185 7.02 10.79 -22.26
C ALA A 185 6.59 10.45 -20.83
N GLY A 186 5.70 9.46 -20.67
CA GLY A 186 5.31 8.96 -19.35
C GLY A 186 6.48 8.41 -18.56
N PHE A 187 7.40 7.72 -19.22
CA PHE A 187 8.63 7.21 -18.61
C PHE A 187 9.55 8.33 -18.10
N VAL A 188 9.83 9.36 -18.90
CA VAL A 188 10.66 10.50 -18.45
C VAL A 188 9.99 11.26 -17.30
N LEU A 189 8.67 11.47 -17.38
CA LEU A 189 7.91 12.13 -16.32
C LEU A 189 7.90 11.31 -15.01
N GLN A 190 7.83 9.98 -15.11
CA GLN A 190 7.90 9.09 -13.95
C GLN A 190 9.27 9.19 -13.26
N GLU A 191 10.35 9.11 -14.02
CA GLU A 191 11.72 9.12 -13.50
C GLU A 191 12.10 10.48 -12.90
N SER A 192 11.46 11.57 -13.37
CA SER A 192 11.62 12.94 -12.83
C SER A 192 10.66 13.28 -11.67
N GLY A 193 9.86 12.31 -11.18
CA GLY A 193 8.94 12.51 -10.06
C GLY A 193 7.63 13.26 -10.40
N ARG A 194 7.33 13.49 -11.68
CA ARG A 194 6.12 14.18 -12.17
C ARG A 194 4.96 13.19 -12.40
N TYR A 195 4.56 12.50 -11.34
CA TYR A 195 3.69 11.31 -11.42
C TYR A 195 2.31 11.53 -12.05
N ALA A 196 1.62 12.63 -11.72
CA ALA A 196 0.30 12.95 -12.30
C ALA A 196 0.38 13.16 -13.83
N GLU A 197 1.46 13.80 -14.30
CA GLU A 197 1.69 14.02 -15.72
C GLU A 197 2.12 12.72 -16.41
N ALA A 198 2.94 11.90 -15.74
CA ALA A 198 3.34 10.57 -16.20
C ALA A 198 2.12 9.68 -16.45
N GLU A 199 1.20 9.63 -15.47
CA GLU A 199 -0.05 8.87 -15.58
C GLU A 199 -0.90 9.35 -16.78
N SER A 200 -1.02 10.67 -16.95
CA SER A 200 -1.72 11.25 -18.10
C SER A 200 -1.07 10.88 -19.44
N ALA A 201 0.27 10.82 -19.51
CA ALA A 201 1.00 10.41 -20.70
C ALA A 201 0.84 8.92 -20.99
N PHE A 202 0.87 8.07 -19.95
CA PHE A 202 0.63 6.64 -20.09
C PHE A 202 -0.80 6.31 -20.51
N GLU A 203 -1.81 7.03 -20.02
CA GLU A 203 -3.19 6.91 -20.51
C GLU A 203 -3.29 7.21 -22.00
N ARG A 204 -2.61 8.27 -22.48
CA ARG A 204 -2.54 8.54 -23.94
C ARG A 204 -1.86 7.41 -24.70
N ALA A 205 -0.77 6.84 -24.15
CA ALA A 205 -0.06 5.71 -24.77
C ALA A 205 -0.97 4.48 -24.88
N LEU A 206 -1.59 4.07 -23.78
CA LEU A 206 -2.51 2.93 -23.72
C LEU A 206 -3.73 3.14 -24.60
N GLY A 207 -4.25 4.36 -24.71
CA GLY A 207 -5.39 4.70 -25.58
C GLY A 207 -5.11 4.50 -27.07
N ARG A 208 -3.84 4.46 -27.48
CA ARG A 208 -3.41 4.30 -28.88
C ARG A 208 -2.98 2.89 -29.25
N MET A 209 -2.74 2.06 -28.25
CA MET A 209 -2.41 0.66 -28.45
C MET A 209 -3.62 -0.13 -28.97
N THR A 210 -3.33 -1.18 -29.74
CA THR A 210 -4.31 -2.26 -29.96
C THR A 210 -4.70 -2.91 -28.63
N GLU A 211 -5.81 -3.65 -28.60
CA GLU A 211 -6.23 -4.30 -27.35
C GLU A 211 -5.21 -5.35 -26.86
N GLU A 212 -4.56 -6.05 -27.79
CA GLU A 212 -3.51 -7.03 -27.48
C GLU A 212 -2.29 -6.36 -26.84
N GLU A 213 -1.79 -5.29 -27.45
CA GLU A 213 -0.69 -4.50 -26.89
C GLU A 213 -1.06 -3.93 -25.53
N ARG A 214 -2.20 -3.23 -25.42
CA ARG A 214 -2.68 -2.63 -24.17
C ARG A 214 -2.72 -3.65 -23.04
N CYS A 215 -3.29 -4.81 -23.30
CA CYS A 215 -3.38 -5.90 -22.34
C CYS A 215 -2.01 -6.48 -21.95
N GLY A 216 -1.06 -6.57 -22.89
CA GLY A 216 0.32 -6.95 -22.59
C GLY A 216 1.00 -5.95 -21.64
N TRP A 217 0.76 -4.66 -21.83
CA TRP A 217 1.31 -3.57 -21.02
C TRP A 217 0.68 -3.47 -19.64
N THR A 218 -0.63 -3.69 -19.50
CA THR A 218 -1.34 -3.63 -18.21
C THR A 218 -1.33 -4.96 -17.44
N ALA A 219 -0.71 -6.01 -17.99
CA ALA A 219 -0.77 -7.33 -17.39
C ALA A 219 -0.11 -7.41 -16.00
N LEU A 220 -0.88 -7.90 -15.02
CA LEU A 220 -0.43 -8.03 -13.63
C LEU A 220 0.38 -9.29 -13.33
N GLY A 221 0.45 -10.25 -14.26
CA GLY A 221 1.02 -11.58 -14.02
C GLY A 221 2.33 -11.55 -13.19
N PRO A 222 3.38 -10.85 -13.64
CA PRO A 222 4.66 -10.78 -12.95
C PRO A 222 4.60 -10.28 -11.50
N VAL A 223 3.66 -9.39 -11.18
CA VAL A 223 3.55 -8.76 -9.85
C VAL A 223 2.60 -9.51 -8.90
N LEU A 224 1.83 -10.47 -9.40
CA LEU A 224 0.91 -11.29 -8.60
C LEU A 224 1.58 -12.56 -8.07
N ASP A 225 1.14 -13.00 -6.88
CA ASP A 225 1.47 -14.32 -6.34
C ASP A 225 0.90 -15.45 -7.20
N ARG A 226 1.45 -16.66 -7.05
CA ARG A 226 1.11 -17.81 -7.90
C ARG A 226 -0.40 -18.14 -7.87
N ARG A 227 -1.06 -18.03 -6.72
CA ARG A 227 -2.49 -18.35 -6.57
C ARG A 227 -3.34 -17.27 -7.23
N THR A 228 -3.05 -16.00 -6.98
CA THR A 228 -3.81 -14.88 -7.57
C THR A 228 -3.58 -14.78 -9.08
N ARG A 229 -2.33 -14.96 -9.53
CA ARG A 229 -1.96 -15.02 -10.95
C ARG A 229 -2.80 -16.05 -11.71
N GLY A 230 -2.88 -17.28 -11.21
CA GLY A 230 -3.67 -18.34 -11.84
C GLY A 230 -5.18 -18.06 -11.89
N ARG A 231 -5.72 -17.18 -11.04
CA ARG A 231 -7.11 -16.68 -11.15
C ARG A 231 -7.24 -15.58 -12.18
N TYR A 232 -6.33 -14.62 -12.15
CA TYR A 232 -6.27 -13.49 -13.07
C TYR A 232 -6.11 -13.92 -14.53
N GLU A 233 -5.23 -14.89 -14.80
CA GLU A 233 -4.94 -15.38 -16.15
C GLU A 233 -6.10 -16.15 -16.80
N ARG A 234 -7.13 -16.55 -16.02
CA ARG A 234 -8.35 -17.13 -16.60
C ARG A 234 -9.24 -16.10 -17.27
N PHE A 235 -9.08 -14.81 -16.96
CA PHE A 235 -9.80 -13.77 -17.67
C PHE A 235 -9.13 -13.52 -19.02
N ALA A 236 -9.94 -13.60 -20.07
CA ALA A 236 -9.49 -13.29 -21.42
C ALA A 236 -8.90 -11.87 -21.47
N CYS A 237 -7.83 -11.73 -22.24
CA CYS A 237 -7.15 -10.48 -22.50
C CYS A 237 -8.15 -9.45 -23.05
N GLY A 238 -8.18 -8.25 -22.47
CA GLY A 238 -9.15 -7.22 -22.84
C GLY A 238 -10.62 -7.49 -22.48
N SER A 239 -10.90 -8.49 -21.66
CA SER A 239 -12.25 -8.66 -21.12
C SER A 239 -12.56 -7.60 -20.05
N SER A 240 -13.83 -7.22 -19.92
CA SER A 240 -14.28 -6.27 -18.89
C SER A 240 -13.88 -6.71 -17.47
N PRO A 241 -14.03 -7.99 -17.07
CA PRO A 241 -13.59 -8.46 -15.75
C PRO A 241 -12.08 -8.29 -15.53
N ARG A 242 -11.25 -8.56 -16.53
CA ARG A 242 -9.79 -8.40 -16.42
C ARG A 242 -9.40 -6.94 -16.18
N ARG A 243 -9.97 -6.02 -16.96
CA ARG A 243 -9.73 -4.58 -16.79
C ARG A 243 -10.23 -4.05 -15.45
N ALA A 244 -11.34 -4.58 -14.94
CA ALA A 244 -11.82 -4.22 -13.61
C ALA A 244 -10.81 -4.63 -12.53
N VAL A 245 -10.30 -5.86 -12.58
CA VAL A 245 -9.26 -6.34 -11.66
C VAL A 245 -7.98 -5.50 -11.75
N GLU A 246 -7.53 -5.16 -12.97
CA GLU A 246 -6.35 -4.31 -13.19
C GLU A 246 -6.52 -2.91 -12.57
N ARG A 247 -7.66 -2.25 -12.79
CA ARG A 247 -7.93 -0.95 -12.19
C ARG A 247 -7.98 -1.03 -10.66
N SER A 248 -8.71 -2.00 -10.11
CA SER A 248 -8.82 -2.19 -8.66
C SER A 248 -7.47 -2.47 -8.02
N PHE A 249 -6.66 -3.33 -8.65
CA PHE A 249 -5.32 -3.63 -8.16
C PHE A 249 -4.46 -2.38 -8.04
N TRP A 250 -4.42 -1.56 -9.09
CA TRP A 250 -3.59 -0.36 -9.10
C TRP A 250 -4.12 0.72 -8.15
N HIS A 251 -5.43 0.90 -8.05
CA HIS A 251 -6.04 1.84 -7.11
C HIS A 251 -5.72 1.48 -5.66
N LEU A 252 -5.86 0.21 -5.29
CA LEU A 252 -5.57 -0.24 -3.93
C LEU A 252 -4.06 -0.30 -3.62
N SER A 253 -3.25 -0.43 -4.66
CA SER A 253 -1.78 -0.43 -4.56
C SER A 253 -1.17 0.97 -4.58
N ASP A 254 -1.98 2.02 -4.75
CA ASP A 254 -1.48 3.39 -4.77
C ASP A 254 -0.84 3.76 -3.42
N PRO A 255 0.35 4.37 -3.35
CA PRO A 255 1.03 4.66 -2.08
C PRO A 255 0.27 5.67 -1.22
N LEU A 256 -0.21 6.75 -1.81
CA LEU A 256 -1.01 7.78 -1.16
C LEU A 256 -2.10 8.23 -2.12
N TRP A 257 -3.37 8.10 -1.72
CA TRP A 257 -4.49 8.73 -2.42
C TRP A 257 -4.48 10.26 -2.28
N LEU A 258 -3.74 10.78 -1.30
CA LEU A 258 -3.47 12.21 -1.13
C LEU A 258 -2.56 12.77 -2.23
N ALA A 259 -1.63 11.97 -2.76
CA ALA A 259 -0.76 12.39 -3.84
C ALA A 259 -1.50 12.29 -5.20
N PRO A 260 -1.37 13.27 -6.10
CA PRO A 260 -2.03 13.21 -7.39
C PRO A 260 -1.35 12.20 -8.33
N GLY A 261 -2.15 11.32 -8.94
CA GLY A 261 -1.70 10.30 -9.89
C GLY A 261 -1.64 8.91 -9.27
N LEU A 262 -1.64 7.85 -10.10
CA LEU A 262 -1.50 6.47 -9.63
C LEU A 262 -0.02 6.06 -9.72
N GLU A 263 0.77 6.43 -8.72
CA GLU A 263 2.24 6.34 -8.77
C GLU A 263 2.74 4.91 -9.01
N ARG A 264 2.10 3.92 -8.38
CA ARG A 264 2.47 2.51 -8.58
C ARG A 264 2.10 1.96 -9.95
N ARG A 265 1.05 2.50 -10.58
CA ARG A 265 0.63 2.13 -11.93
C ARG A 265 1.56 2.74 -12.97
N SER A 266 1.80 4.05 -12.87
CA SER A 266 2.73 4.77 -13.73
C SER A 266 4.15 4.19 -13.61
N GLU A 267 4.60 3.81 -12.41
CA GLU A 267 5.84 3.07 -12.21
C GLU A 267 5.85 1.71 -12.94
N HIS A 268 4.75 0.94 -12.87
CA HIS A 268 4.67 -0.32 -13.61
C HIS A 268 4.80 -0.11 -15.12
N LEU A 269 4.16 0.92 -15.65
CA LEU A 269 4.22 1.27 -17.07
C LEU A 269 5.59 1.83 -17.46
N ALA A 270 6.25 2.59 -16.59
CA ALA A 270 7.64 3.00 -16.77
C ALA A 270 8.60 1.81 -16.84
N ARG A 271 8.42 0.80 -15.96
CA ARG A 271 9.17 -0.47 -16.03
C ARG A 271 8.90 -1.24 -17.32
N ARG A 272 7.68 -1.17 -17.88
CA ARG A 272 7.36 -1.73 -19.20
C ARG A 272 8.11 -1.01 -20.31
N VAL A 273 8.13 0.33 -20.30
CA VAL A 273 8.94 1.12 -21.24
C VAL A 273 10.41 0.73 -21.12
N ARG A 274 10.94 0.61 -19.90
CA ARG A 274 12.33 0.22 -19.68
C ARG A 274 12.64 -1.19 -20.20
N ALA A 275 11.77 -2.16 -19.98
CA ALA A 275 11.94 -3.48 -20.56
C ALA A 275 11.91 -3.45 -22.10
N ALA A 276 11.02 -2.65 -22.70
CA ALA A 276 10.96 -2.47 -24.16
C ALA A 276 12.22 -1.79 -24.72
N LEU A 277 12.76 -0.79 -24.02
CA LEU A 277 14.03 -0.12 -24.36
C LEU A 277 15.20 -1.10 -24.38
N GLN A 278 15.17 -2.12 -23.51
CA GLN A 278 16.26 -3.07 -23.35
C GLN A 278 16.15 -4.32 -24.24
N ALA A 279 14.95 -4.66 -24.72
CA ALA A 279 14.69 -5.89 -25.48
C ALA A 279 15.64 -6.09 -26.68
N ASP A 280 15.94 -5.00 -27.39
CA ASP A 280 16.80 -4.96 -28.58
C ASP A 280 18.09 -4.13 -28.37
N ALA A 281 18.51 -3.95 -27.12
CA ALA A 281 19.72 -3.22 -26.76
C ALA A 281 20.79 -4.14 -26.14
N ALA A 282 22.06 -3.72 -26.17
CA ALA A 282 23.05 -4.33 -25.30
C ALA A 282 22.72 -4.00 -23.84
N SER A 283 22.81 -4.98 -22.95
CA SER A 283 22.43 -4.81 -21.55
C SER A 283 23.63 -4.58 -20.62
N PRO A 284 23.43 -3.90 -19.48
CA PRO A 284 24.44 -3.78 -18.42
C PRO A 284 24.90 -5.12 -17.83
N TRP A 285 24.16 -6.20 -18.04
CA TRP A 285 24.54 -7.55 -17.60
C TRP A 285 25.42 -8.31 -18.61
N GLY A 286 25.68 -7.74 -19.79
CA GLY A 286 26.52 -8.37 -20.82
C GLY A 286 25.88 -9.60 -21.46
N MET A 287 24.57 -9.74 -21.31
CA MET A 287 23.79 -10.84 -21.88
C MET A 287 22.58 -10.31 -22.64
N ARG A 288 22.01 -11.15 -23.52
CA ARG A 288 20.78 -10.79 -24.22
C ARG A 288 19.63 -10.61 -23.23
N TRP A 289 18.84 -9.55 -23.42
CA TRP A 289 17.59 -9.35 -22.70
C TRP A 289 16.65 -10.54 -22.92
N GLY A 290 15.87 -10.88 -21.89
CA GLY A 290 14.96 -12.02 -21.90
C GLY A 290 13.84 -11.84 -20.89
N ASP A 291 12.94 -12.81 -20.84
CA ASP A 291 11.75 -12.76 -19.98
C ASP A 291 12.10 -12.66 -18.49
N ASP A 292 13.24 -13.22 -18.09
CA ASP A 292 13.74 -13.12 -16.71
C ASP A 292 14.08 -11.68 -16.29
N LEU A 293 14.84 -10.97 -17.12
CA LEU A 293 15.16 -9.55 -16.89
C LEU A 293 13.91 -8.66 -17.00
N THR A 294 12.99 -8.99 -17.90
CA THR A 294 11.67 -8.32 -17.96
C THR A 294 10.91 -8.53 -16.65
N GLU A 295 10.80 -9.76 -16.15
CA GLU A 295 10.12 -10.05 -14.89
C GLU A 295 10.79 -9.35 -13.70
N ILE A 296 12.12 -9.39 -13.60
CA ILE A 296 12.88 -8.71 -12.56
C ILE A 296 12.63 -7.20 -12.61
N THR A 297 12.71 -6.59 -13.80
CA THR A 297 12.49 -5.15 -13.97
C THR A 297 11.07 -4.76 -13.57
N LEU A 298 10.06 -5.55 -13.95
CA LEU A 298 8.66 -5.27 -13.58
C LEU A 298 8.43 -5.40 -12.07
N ARG A 299 9.08 -6.36 -11.42
CA ARG A 299 8.92 -6.62 -9.98
C ARG A 299 9.70 -5.65 -9.10
N PHE A 300 10.94 -5.32 -9.46
CA PHE A 300 11.88 -4.61 -8.58
C PHE A 300 12.40 -3.29 -9.15
N GLY A 301 12.09 -2.97 -10.40
CA GLY A 301 12.58 -1.75 -11.05
C GLY A 301 13.95 -1.92 -11.68
N TRP A 302 14.51 -0.80 -12.14
CA TRP A 302 15.88 -0.75 -12.64
C TRP A 302 16.86 -0.77 -11.46
N PRO A 303 18.02 -1.46 -11.57
CA PRO A 303 19.02 -1.41 -10.51
C PRO A 303 19.52 0.00 -10.24
N ALA A 304 19.79 0.28 -8.97
CA ALA A 304 20.42 1.52 -8.51
C ALA A 304 21.92 1.55 -8.83
N GLY A 305 22.55 0.39 -8.96
CA GLY A 305 23.94 0.26 -9.35
C GLY A 305 24.35 -1.18 -9.62
N TRP A 306 25.58 -1.34 -10.10
CA TRP A 306 26.18 -2.64 -10.41
C TRP A 306 27.60 -2.73 -9.91
N GLU A 307 28.01 -3.93 -9.54
CA GLU A 307 29.37 -4.26 -9.17
C GLU A 307 29.85 -5.51 -9.91
N ARG A 308 31.17 -5.61 -10.08
CA ARG A 308 31.85 -6.85 -10.47
C ARG A 308 32.20 -7.62 -9.22
N ALA A 309 31.33 -8.53 -8.83
CA ALA A 309 31.53 -9.41 -7.69
C ALA A 309 32.27 -10.69 -8.13
N ARG A 310 32.98 -11.33 -7.18
CA ARG A 310 33.56 -12.65 -7.40
C ARG A 310 32.70 -13.70 -6.74
N ARG A 311 32.22 -14.69 -7.48
CA ARG A 311 31.43 -15.79 -6.92
C ARG A 311 32.32 -16.97 -6.61
N ARG A 312 32.24 -17.50 -5.38
CA ARG A 312 32.98 -18.72 -5.00
C ARG A 312 32.19 -19.98 -5.37
N PHE A 313 32.79 -20.89 -6.13
CA PHE A 313 32.25 -22.23 -6.37
C PHE A 313 32.86 -23.28 -5.43
N VAL A 314 32.21 -24.46 -5.35
CA VAL A 314 32.79 -25.64 -4.69
C VAL A 314 34.11 -25.99 -5.37
N GLY A 315 35.21 -25.97 -4.61
CA GLY A 315 36.57 -26.21 -5.11
C GLY A 315 37.22 -24.97 -5.74
N SER A 316 37.74 -24.04 -4.91
CA SER A 316 38.68 -22.92 -5.21
C SER A 316 38.56 -22.08 -6.50
N ARG A 317 37.57 -22.30 -7.37
CA ARG A 317 37.33 -21.52 -8.59
C ARG A 317 36.43 -20.33 -8.26
N THR A 318 36.80 -19.17 -8.81
CA THR A 318 36.02 -17.93 -8.70
C THR A 318 35.72 -17.39 -10.09
N ASP A 319 34.45 -17.10 -10.36
CA ASP A 319 34.03 -16.42 -11.59
C ASP A 319 33.64 -14.98 -11.25
N GLU A 320 33.92 -14.05 -12.16
CA GLU A 320 33.43 -12.66 -12.06
C GLU A 320 31.98 -12.62 -12.57
N ILE A 321 31.10 -12.02 -11.77
CA ILE A 321 29.68 -11.85 -12.09
C ILE A 321 29.30 -10.38 -11.97
N VAL A 322 28.26 -9.98 -12.72
CA VAL A 322 27.61 -8.68 -12.51
C VAL A 322 26.60 -8.84 -11.37
N TRP A 323 26.85 -8.13 -10.28
CA TRP A 323 25.94 -8.02 -9.14
C TRP A 323 25.18 -6.71 -9.26
N SER A 324 23.86 -6.74 -9.21
CA SER A 324 23.02 -5.55 -9.32
C SER A 324 22.35 -5.26 -7.99
N HIS A 325 22.40 -4.00 -7.57
CA HIS A 325 21.88 -3.52 -6.30
C HIS A 325 20.58 -2.74 -6.48
N ARG A 326 19.72 -2.79 -5.48
CA ARG A 326 18.52 -1.94 -5.36
C ARG A 326 18.83 -0.87 -4.31
N LEU A 327 18.10 0.26 -4.37
CA LEU A 327 18.18 1.22 -3.26
C LEU A 327 17.63 0.55 -1.98
N PRO A 328 18.31 0.72 -0.83
CA PRO A 328 17.73 0.43 0.47
C PRO A 328 16.40 1.17 0.68
N GLY A 329 15.54 0.67 1.57
CA GLY A 329 14.26 1.32 1.91
C GLY A 329 13.13 1.16 0.89
N ALA A 330 13.27 0.28 -0.10
CA ALA A 330 12.18 -0.04 -1.02
C ALA A 330 11.06 -0.83 -0.31
N GLN A 331 9.84 -0.29 -0.32
CA GLN A 331 8.69 -0.89 0.34
C GLN A 331 7.80 -1.68 -0.63
N ARG A 332 6.93 -2.53 -0.06
CA ARG A 332 5.87 -3.18 -0.81
C ARG A 332 4.62 -2.31 -0.81
N PHE A 333 4.15 -1.98 -2.01
CA PHE A 333 2.87 -1.26 -2.20
C PHE A 333 1.82 -2.09 -2.91
N THR A 334 2.10 -3.34 -3.29
CA THR A 334 1.12 -4.19 -3.98
C THR A 334 0.20 -4.88 -2.98
N VAL A 335 -1.11 -4.82 -3.24
CA VAL A 335 -2.09 -5.56 -2.44
C VAL A 335 -1.82 -7.07 -2.51
N ALA A 336 -1.80 -7.71 -1.34
CA ALA A 336 -1.45 -9.13 -1.24
C ALA A 336 -2.54 -10.05 -1.83
N ARG A 337 -3.80 -9.63 -1.83
CA ARG A 337 -4.94 -10.41 -2.33
C ARG A 337 -5.97 -9.54 -3.02
N LEU A 338 -6.47 -10.04 -4.15
CA LEU A 338 -7.68 -9.58 -4.81
C LEU A 338 -8.75 -10.64 -4.53
N GLY A 339 -9.72 -10.32 -3.67
CA GLY A 339 -10.82 -11.19 -3.29
C GLY A 339 -12.17 -10.47 -3.40
N PRO A 340 -13.29 -11.19 -3.60
CA PRO A 340 -14.62 -10.62 -3.36
C PRO A 340 -14.68 -10.11 -1.91
N ALA A 341 -15.60 -9.18 -1.64
CA ALA A 341 -15.75 -8.32 -0.45
C ALA A 341 -15.68 -8.96 0.96
N ASP A 342 -15.39 -10.25 1.08
CA ASP A 342 -15.34 -11.02 2.31
C ASP A 342 -13.91 -11.34 2.79
N ASP A 343 -12.86 -11.14 1.96
CA ASP A 343 -11.47 -11.22 2.40
C ASP A 343 -10.89 -9.80 2.52
N GLU A 344 -10.53 -9.38 3.75
CA GLU A 344 -9.93 -8.05 3.99
C GLU A 344 -8.70 -7.82 3.10
N PRO A 345 -8.62 -6.71 2.35
CA PRO A 345 -7.40 -6.35 1.66
C PRO A 345 -6.31 -6.12 2.70
N LEU A 346 -5.31 -7.00 2.71
CA LEU A 346 -4.18 -6.91 3.62
C LEU A 346 -3.10 -6.03 2.96
N TRP A 347 -2.90 -4.83 3.51
CA TRP A 347 -1.70 -4.03 3.26
C TRP A 347 -0.67 -4.37 4.33
N GLU A 348 0.27 -5.26 4.00
CA GLU A 348 1.47 -5.44 4.81
C GLU A 348 2.57 -4.55 4.21
N LEU A 349 2.82 -3.42 4.86
CA LEU A 349 3.88 -2.47 4.48
C LEU A 349 5.27 -3.00 4.82
N ASP A 350 5.38 -3.82 5.88
CA ASP A 350 6.63 -4.18 6.55
C ASP A 350 7.15 -5.59 6.19
N GLU A 351 6.75 -6.19 5.06
CA GLU A 351 7.43 -7.41 4.57
C GLU A 351 8.71 -7.03 3.82
N PRO A 352 9.92 -7.33 4.35
CA PRO A 352 11.19 -7.00 3.67
C PRO A 352 11.38 -7.78 2.36
N GLU A 353 10.63 -8.87 2.18
CA GLU A 353 10.87 -9.93 1.18
C GLU A 353 9.76 -9.96 0.11
N GLY A 354 9.16 -8.79 -0.17
CA GLY A 354 8.04 -8.65 -1.09
C GLY A 354 8.32 -9.16 -2.50
N ARG A 355 7.33 -9.83 -3.10
CA ARG A 355 7.32 -10.20 -4.53
C ARG A 355 7.63 -9.02 -5.45
N THR A 356 7.34 -7.81 -5.01
CA THR A 356 7.65 -6.55 -5.69
C THR A 356 8.14 -5.53 -4.68
N SER A 357 9.06 -4.67 -5.08
CA SER A 357 9.47 -3.52 -4.29
C SER A 357 9.50 -2.24 -5.14
N TRP A 358 9.32 -1.11 -4.48
CA TRP A 358 9.48 0.22 -5.06
C TRP A 358 9.85 1.22 -3.97
N ALA A 359 10.79 2.10 -4.29
CA ALA A 359 11.20 3.19 -3.41
C ALA A 359 10.63 4.52 -3.96
N PRO A 360 9.68 5.16 -3.27
CA PRO A 360 9.19 6.50 -3.64
C PRO A 360 10.26 7.58 -3.43
N VAL A 361 10.15 8.69 -4.19
CA VAL A 361 11.06 9.84 -4.07
C VAL A 361 10.89 10.59 -2.74
N PHE A 362 9.69 10.56 -2.14
CA PHE A 362 9.44 11.15 -0.82
C PHE A 362 9.94 10.28 0.35
N GLY A 363 10.61 9.16 0.07
CA GLY A 363 11.13 8.24 1.08
C GLY A 363 10.09 7.28 1.65
N GLU A 364 10.50 6.48 2.62
CA GLU A 364 9.67 5.46 3.24
C GLU A 364 8.32 6.01 3.76
N ILE A 365 7.23 5.29 3.50
CA ILE A 365 5.93 5.58 4.10
C ILE A 365 5.81 4.86 5.44
N ALA A 366 5.76 5.64 6.52
CA ALA A 366 5.58 5.09 7.86
C ALA A 366 4.12 4.66 8.11
N ASN A 367 3.94 3.76 9.08
CA ASN A 367 2.63 3.52 9.68
C ASN A 367 2.17 4.79 10.42
N LEU A 368 0.94 5.24 10.16
CA LEU A 368 0.36 6.42 10.82
C LEU A 368 -0.42 6.01 12.08
N PRO A 369 0.02 6.35 13.31
CA PRO A 369 -0.81 6.21 14.50
C PRO A 369 -2.12 6.98 14.33
N HIS A 370 -3.25 6.33 14.58
CA HIS A 370 -4.57 6.91 14.33
C HIS A 370 -5.66 6.29 15.22
N GLN A 371 -6.80 6.97 15.25
CA GLN A 371 -8.11 6.40 15.52
C GLN A 371 -9.11 6.84 14.45
N VAL A 372 -10.07 5.97 14.15
CA VAL A 372 -11.19 6.27 13.25
C VAL A 372 -12.47 5.95 14.00
N ALA A 373 -13.47 6.80 13.85
CA ALA A 373 -14.79 6.60 14.42
C ALA A 373 -15.90 7.03 13.45
N SER A 374 -17.04 6.37 13.55
CA SER A 374 -18.22 6.63 12.73
C SER A 374 -19.37 7.14 13.58
N PHE A 375 -19.93 8.25 13.13
CA PHE A 375 -21.09 8.91 13.71
C PHE A 375 -22.24 8.95 12.72
N ARG A 376 -23.45 9.25 13.19
CA ARG A 376 -24.62 9.43 12.34
C ARG A 376 -25.17 10.83 12.50
N ARG A 377 -25.35 11.52 11.37
CA ARG A 377 -26.00 12.84 11.33
C ARG A 377 -27.00 12.88 10.20
N ASP A 378 -28.22 13.34 10.48
CA ASP A 378 -29.30 13.48 9.50
C ASP A 378 -29.55 12.20 8.66
N GLY A 379 -29.47 11.05 9.32
CA GLY A 379 -29.64 9.73 8.68
C GLY A 379 -28.47 9.27 7.81
N ARG A 380 -27.30 9.92 7.91
CA ARG A 380 -26.09 9.58 7.17
C ARG A 380 -24.93 9.27 8.08
N ARG A 381 -24.02 8.43 7.59
CA ARG A 381 -22.76 8.15 8.25
C ARG A 381 -21.76 9.29 8.03
N ARG A 382 -21.15 9.75 9.12
CA ARG A 382 -20.03 10.68 9.14
C ARG A 382 -18.83 9.95 9.72
N VAL A 383 -17.75 9.87 8.96
CA VAL A 383 -16.51 9.22 9.40
C VAL A 383 -15.54 10.31 9.80
N VAL A 384 -14.91 10.13 10.96
CA VAL A 384 -13.90 11.04 11.49
C VAL A 384 -12.63 10.24 11.77
N ALA A 385 -11.49 10.88 11.58
CA ALA A 385 -10.19 10.30 11.92
C ALA A 385 -9.35 11.32 12.65
N ALA A 386 -8.62 10.87 13.67
CA ALA A 386 -7.59 11.64 14.36
C ALA A 386 -6.26 10.85 14.29
N PHE A 387 -5.14 11.51 13.95
CA PHE A 387 -3.83 10.86 13.84
C PHE A 387 -2.71 11.56 14.63
N THR A 388 -1.59 10.88 14.87
CA THR A 388 -0.37 11.49 15.43
C THR A 388 0.73 11.35 14.41
N TRP A 389 1.43 12.45 14.10
CA TRP A 389 2.60 12.38 13.23
C TRP A 389 3.72 11.55 13.91
N PRO A 390 4.29 10.53 13.24
CA PRO A 390 5.34 9.71 13.83
C PRO A 390 6.60 10.50 14.18
N ASP A 391 7.13 10.33 15.40
CA ASP A 391 8.39 10.96 15.85
C ASP A 391 9.63 10.52 15.03
N SER A 392 9.52 9.40 14.30
CA SER A 392 10.56 8.90 13.40
C SER A 392 10.67 9.69 12.10
N LEU A 393 9.64 10.49 11.77
CA LEU A 393 9.61 11.32 10.57
C LEU A 393 10.05 12.76 10.89
N PRO A 394 10.58 13.50 9.91
CA PRO A 394 10.97 14.89 10.11
C PRO A 394 9.74 15.75 10.47
N SER A 395 9.97 16.81 11.25
CA SER A 395 8.95 17.84 11.48
C SER A 395 8.79 18.71 10.23
N CYS A 396 7.55 18.94 9.81
CA CYS A 396 7.21 19.68 8.60
C CYS A 396 5.76 20.16 8.66
N ASP A 397 5.39 21.10 7.79
CA ASP A 397 3.98 21.40 7.52
C ASP A 397 3.34 20.19 6.82
N LEU A 398 2.16 19.77 7.29
CA LEU A 398 1.52 18.55 6.81
C LEU A 398 0.36 18.85 5.86
N GLU A 399 0.33 18.14 4.74
CA GLU A 399 -0.90 17.83 4.00
C GLU A 399 -1.49 16.55 4.60
N SER A 400 -2.78 16.53 4.86
CA SER A 400 -3.47 15.34 5.36
C SER A 400 -4.79 15.09 4.65
N GLY A 401 -5.25 13.84 4.69
CA GLY A 401 -6.52 13.43 4.10
C GLY A 401 -7.18 12.24 4.78
N LEU A 402 -8.51 12.28 4.85
CA LEU A 402 -9.37 11.14 5.13
C LEU A 402 -10.11 10.73 3.86
N PHE A 403 -10.01 9.46 3.53
CA PHE A 403 -10.55 8.88 2.30
C PHE A 403 -11.53 7.76 2.64
N LEU A 404 -12.67 7.76 1.97
CA LEU A 404 -13.60 6.64 1.92
C LEU A 404 -13.55 6.05 0.52
N ALA A 405 -13.21 4.77 0.42
CA ALA A 405 -12.95 4.11 -0.85
C ALA A 405 -13.60 2.74 -0.92
N ASP A 406 -13.72 2.23 -2.14
CA ASP A 406 -14.05 0.84 -2.43
C ASP A 406 -12.97 0.21 -3.33
N ALA A 407 -13.25 -0.97 -3.88
CA ALA A 407 -12.32 -1.61 -4.81
C ALA A 407 -12.12 -0.83 -6.13
N HIS A 408 -12.97 0.13 -6.46
CA HIS A 408 -12.96 0.84 -7.74
C HIS A 408 -12.38 2.25 -7.66
N GLY A 409 -12.36 2.87 -6.48
CA GLY A 409 -11.84 4.21 -6.32
C GLY A 409 -12.13 4.84 -4.96
N VAL A 410 -11.58 6.04 -4.78
CA VAL A 410 -11.99 6.96 -3.72
C VAL A 410 -13.41 7.46 -4.04
N MET A 411 -14.33 7.25 -3.11
CA MET A 411 -15.72 7.71 -3.18
C MET A 411 -15.91 9.08 -2.55
N ALA A 412 -15.16 9.38 -1.48
CA ALA A 412 -14.97 10.73 -0.98
C ALA A 412 -13.63 10.91 -0.32
N ALA A 413 -13.20 12.16 -0.31
CA ALA A 413 -12.03 12.63 0.39
C ALA A 413 -12.36 13.91 1.14
N SER A 414 -11.66 14.12 2.25
CA SER A 414 -11.57 15.39 2.94
C SER A 414 -10.09 15.64 3.18
N THR A 415 -9.54 16.70 2.61
CA THR A 415 -8.13 17.05 2.71
C THR A 415 -7.94 18.37 3.43
N GLY A 416 -6.82 18.52 4.11
CA GLY A 416 -6.49 19.71 4.88
C GLY A 416 -4.99 19.94 4.95
N ARG A 417 -4.61 21.14 5.39
CA ARG A 417 -3.23 21.51 5.69
C ARG A 417 -3.10 22.02 7.11
N GLY A 418 -1.96 21.74 7.72
CA GLY A 418 -1.57 22.25 9.03
C GLY A 418 -1.16 21.14 10.00
N ASP A 419 -0.87 21.54 11.23
CA ASP A 419 -0.30 20.67 12.28
C ASP A 419 -1.35 19.73 12.94
N GLY A 420 -2.55 19.65 12.35
CA GLY A 420 -3.76 19.15 13.00
C GLY A 420 -4.14 17.72 12.61
N PRO A 421 -4.64 16.90 13.55
CA PRO A 421 -4.79 15.46 13.36
C PRO A 421 -6.08 15.04 12.62
N LEU A 422 -6.97 15.96 12.24
CA LEU A 422 -8.38 15.63 12.02
C LEU A 422 -8.85 15.84 10.58
N ALA A 423 -9.41 14.79 9.99
CA ALA A 423 -10.21 14.88 8.78
C ALA A 423 -11.61 14.26 8.98
N VAL A 424 -12.63 14.89 8.39
CA VAL A 424 -14.04 14.51 8.52
C VAL A 424 -14.63 14.32 7.12
N ALA A 425 -15.13 13.12 6.84
CA ALA A 425 -15.85 12.82 5.60
C ALA A 425 -17.37 12.82 5.88
N GLU A 426 -18.11 13.60 5.09
CA GLU A 426 -19.56 13.53 5.01
C GLU A 426 -19.94 12.92 3.66
N LEU A 427 -20.57 11.73 3.68
CA LEU A 427 -21.11 11.11 2.47
C LEU A 427 -22.58 10.74 2.65
N ARG A 428 -23.41 11.06 1.66
CA ARG A 428 -24.83 10.68 1.59
C ARG A 428 -24.91 9.22 1.10
N GLU A 429 -25.35 8.28 1.93
CA GLU A 429 -25.47 6.85 1.55
C GLU A 429 -26.52 6.58 0.46
N PHE A 430 -26.16 5.75 -0.52
CA PHE A 430 -26.41 4.29 -0.51
C PHE A 430 -25.08 3.59 -0.90
N THR A 431 -24.72 2.52 -0.21
CA THR A 431 -23.43 1.78 -0.13
C THR A 431 -22.62 1.47 -1.41
N PRO A 432 -21.34 1.02 -1.32
CA PRO A 432 -20.54 0.75 -0.11
C PRO A 432 -19.07 1.23 -0.20
N ALA A 433 -18.68 2.29 0.52
CA ALA A 433 -17.27 2.41 0.86
C ALA A 433 -16.94 1.26 1.82
N THR A 434 -15.96 0.44 1.47
CA THR A 434 -15.51 -0.69 2.30
C THR A 434 -14.19 -0.39 2.99
N LEU A 435 -13.56 0.74 2.66
CA LEU A 435 -12.25 1.12 3.14
C LEU A 435 -12.23 2.56 3.66
N VAL A 436 -11.43 2.76 4.69
CA VAL A 436 -11.03 4.07 5.18
C VAL A 436 -9.51 4.20 5.10
N GLY A 437 -9.05 5.32 4.56
CA GLY A 437 -7.65 5.70 4.49
C GLY A 437 -7.41 7.00 5.25
N VAL A 438 -6.42 7.01 6.13
CA VAL A 438 -5.91 8.23 6.78
C VAL A 438 -4.48 8.40 6.30
N GLU A 439 -4.18 9.53 5.67
CA GLU A 439 -2.88 9.78 5.06
C GLU A 439 -2.37 11.16 5.43
N ALA A 440 -1.07 11.28 5.63
CA ALA A 440 -0.39 12.54 5.85
C ALA A 440 0.99 12.53 5.19
N ARG A 441 1.43 13.68 4.70
CA ARG A 441 2.77 13.87 4.12
C ARG A 441 3.28 15.28 4.38
N CYS A 442 4.59 15.46 4.32
CA CYS A 442 5.17 16.80 4.30
C CYS A 442 4.74 17.56 3.04
N ASP A 443 4.31 18.81 3.20
CA ASP A 443 4.02 19.72 2.09
C ASP A 443 5.26 19.93 1.20
N GLU A 444 6.44 20.03 1.85
CA GLU A 444 7.75 20.11 1.21
C GLU A 444 8.74 19.11 1.83
N GLY A 445 9.49 18.41 0.99
CA GLY A 445 10.53 17.47 1.43
C GLY A 445 10.04 16.03 1.65
N PRO A 446 10.93 15.15 2.17
CA PRO A 446 10.62 13.74 2.38
C PRO A 446 9.80 13.54 3.65
N GLY A 447 8.94 12.53 3.65
CA GLY A 447 8.12 12.14 4.81
C GLY A 447 6.67 11.93 4.44
N ALA A 448 6.20 10.69 4.59
CA ALA A 448 4.80 10.33 4.45
C ALA A 448 4.44 9.24 5.45
N ALA A 449 3.18 9.24 5.88
CA ALA A 449 2.63 8.21 6.74
C ALA A 449 1.19 7.91 6.33
N ARG A 450 0.79 6.63 6.41
CA ARG A 450 -0.58 6.22 6.11
C ARG A 450 -1.09 5.13 7.02
N ALA A 451 -2.41 5.05 7.09
CA ALA A 451 -3.15 3.91 7.59
C ALA A 451 -4.33 3.61 6.66
N ARG A 452 -4.51 2.34 6.30
CA ARG A 452 -5.65 1.87 5.51
C ARG A 452 -6.26 0.65 6.17
N MET A 453 -7.57 0.62 6.26
CA MET A 453 -8.29 -0.44 6.95
C MET A 453 -9.72 -0.58 6.42
N PRO A 454 -10.35 -1.75 6.65
CA PRO A 454 -11.78 -1.92 6.39
C PRO A 454 -12.62 -0.92 7.17
N LEU A 455 -13.63 -0.38 6.51
CA LEU A 455 -14.64 0.44 7.16
C LEU A 455 -15.70 -0.50 7.76
N ALA A 456 -15.70 -0.65 9.09
CA ALA A 456 -16.70 -1.46 9.80
C ALA A 456 -18.13 -1.02 9.45
N GLU A 457 -19.15 -1.88 9.46
CA GLU A 457 -20.53 -1.45 9.15
C GLU A 457 -21.10 -0.44 10.16
N GLY A 458 -20.61 -0.49 11.41
CA GLY A 458 -21.08 0.33 12.53
C GLY A 458 -22.46 -0.11 13.04
N HIS A 459 -22.82 0.30 14.26
CA HIS A 459 -24.12 -0.04 14.84
C HIS A 459 -25.20 0.98 14.42
N PRO A 460 -26.44 0.56 14.08
CA PRO A 460 -27.47 1.49 13.62
C PRO A 460 -27.99 2.46 14.70
N LEU A 461 -27.83 2.08 15.97
CA LEU A 461 -28.35 2.81 17.13
C LEU A 461 -27.27 3.47 18.00
N LEU A 462 -25.98 3.21 17.72
CA LEU A 462 -24.87 3.64 18.57
C LEU A 462 -23.67 3.99 17.67
N SER A 463 -22.94 5.06 18.01
CA SER A 463 -21.71 5.43 17.30
C SER A 463 -20.55 4.48 17.63
N ASP A 464 -19.47 4.62 16.88
CA ASP A 464 -18.17 4.16 17.36
C ASP A 464 -17.73 4.99 18.58
N ILE A 465 -16.81 4.44 19.38
CA ILE A 465 -16.21 5.16 20.50
C ILE A 465 -15.11 6.08 19.96
N LEU A 466 -15.07 7.34 20.43
CA LEU A 466 -13.99 8.29 20.17
C LEU A 466 -13.22 8.57 21.46
N LEU A 467 -11.90 8.35 21.43
CA LEU A 467 -11.02 8.59 22.58
C LEU A 467 -10.52 10.02 22.58
N LEU A 468 -10.53 10.66 23.74
CA LEU A 468 -10.19 12.06 23.90
C LEU A 468 -9.05 12.25 24.90
N ASP A 469 -8.25 13.28 24.70
CA ASP A 469 -7.38 13.80 25.75
C ASP A 469 -8.22 14.35 26.91
N ALA A 470 -7.71 14.19 28.14
CA ALA A 470 -8.33 14.77 29.34
C ALA A 470 -8.36 16.31 29.28
N GLY A 471 -9.32 16.93 29.96
CA GLY A 471 -9.51 18.37 29.83
C GLY A 471 -10.64 18.89 30.70
N ALA A 472 -10.58 20.19 31.00
CA ALA A 472 -11.34 20.78 32.10
C ALA A 472 -12.88 20.69 31.98
N ALA A 473 -13.43 20.59 30.76
CA ALA A 473 -14.87 20.53 30.52
C ALA A 473 -15.23 19.39 29.56
N ALA A 474 -16.19 18.56 29.92
CA ALA A 474 -16.67 17.45 29.08
C ALA A 474 -17.31 18.00 27.78
N PRO A 475 -16.86 17.57 26.59
CA PRO A 475 -17.49 17.95 25.33
C PRO A 475 -18.96 17.54 25.30
N ALA A 476 -19.81 18.46 24.86
CA ALA A 476 -21.25 18.21 24.68
C ALA A 476 -21.61 17.92 23.22
N THR A 477 -20.73 18.28 22.28
CA THR A 477 -20.94 18.08 20.84
C THR A 477 -19.78 17.32 20.21
N LEU A 478 -20.04 16.69 19.06
CA LEU A 478 -19.00 16.04 18.28
C LEU A 478 -17.88 17.02 17.90
N SER A 479 -18.21 18.25 17.49
CA SER A 479 -17.20 19.26 17.12
C SER A 479 -16.26 19.60 18.29
N GLU A 480 -16.79 19.73 19.50
CA GLU A 480 -15.97 19.94 20.71
C GLU A 480 -15.14 18.69 21.06
N ALA A 481 -15.71 17.50 20.87
CA ALA A 481 -15.00 16.24 21.10
C ALA A 481 -13.83 16.07 20.12
N LEU A 482 -14.05 16.38 18.84
CA LEU A 482 -13.03 16.30 17.80
C LEU A 482 -11.83 17.22 18.06
N ALA A 483 -12.05 18.39 18.67
CA ALA A 483 -10.96 19.29 19.08
C ALA A 483 -10.05 18.69 20.17
N ARG A 484 -10.49 17.62 20.84
CA ARG A 484 -9.75 16.88 21.87
C ARG A 484 -9.50 15.42 21.48
N ALA A 485 -9.80 15.03 20.24
CA ALA A 485 -9.64 13.65 19.81
C ALA A 485 -8.17 13.26 19.82
N ARG A 486 -7.85 12.10 20.41
CA ARG A 486 -6.47 11.61 20.44
C ARG A 486 -6.00 11.22 19.05
N GLY A 487 -4.75 11.51 18.73
CA GLY A 487 -4.16 11.06 17.48
C GLY A 487 -3.79 9.57 17.46
N ALA A 488 -3.88 8.84 18.57
CA ALA A 488 -3.48 7.44 18.66
C ALA A 488 -4.32 6.68 19.68
N ARG A 489 -4.43 5.37 19.49
CA ARG A 489 -5.11 4.43 20.41
C ARG A 489 -4.20 3.95 21.54
N THR A 490 -3.23 4.78 21.94
CA THR A 490 -2.28 4.48 23.02
C THR A 490 -2.63 5.29 24.26
N ALA A 491 -2.52 4.63 25.43
CA ALA A 491 -2.71 5.26 26.73
C ALA A 491 -1.73 4.67 27.76
N ARG A 492 -1.47 5.42 28.83
CA ARG A 492 -0.65 4.97 29.96
C ARG A 492 -1.52 4.47 31.10
N ALA A 493 -1.01 3.49 31.83
CA ALA A 493 -1.63 3.06 33.08
C ALA A 493 -1.76 4.27 34.06
N GLY A 494 -2.92 4.43 34.69
CA GLY A 494 -3.20 5.57 35.58
C GLY A 494 -3.56 6.89 34.88
N GLU A 495 -3.47 6.97 33.55
CA GLU A 495 -3.86 8.13 32.75
C GLU A 495 -5.39 8.34 32.80
N THR A 496 -5.84 9.59 32.74
CA THR A 496 -7.24 9.92 32.54
C THR A 496 -7.52 10.05 31.06
N LEU A 497 -8.49 9.29 30.55
CA LEU A 497 -8.90 9.26 29.16
C LEU A 497 -10.34 9.77 29.05
N GLY A 498 -10.62 10.66 28.11
CA GLY A 498 -12.01 10.98 27.76
C GLY A 498 -12.55 9.94 26.77
N VAL A 499 -13.82 9.58 26.92
CA VAL A 499 -14.53 8.64 26.05
C VAL A 499 -15.80 9.32 25.58
N TYR A 500 -15.94 9.49 24.27
CA TYR A 500 -17.11 10.10 23.64
C TYR A 500 -17.88 9.09 22.79
N TRP A 501 -19.22 9.16 22.84
CA TRP A 501 -20.11 8.40 21.98
C TRP A 501 -21.44 9.12 21.77
N GLU A 502 -22.20 8.66 20.79
CA GLU A 502 -23.57 9.11 20.49
C GLU A 502 -24.51 7.90 20.36
N TRP A 503 -25.79 8.11 20.67
CA TRP A 503 -26.85 7.12 20.41
C TRP A 503 -27.97 7.72 19.57
N TYR A 504 -28.69 6.87 18.85
CA TYR A 504 -29.60 7.31 17.79
C TYR A 504 -30.97 6.64 17.87
N GLY A 505 -31.93 7.24 17.15
CA GLY A 505 -33.24 6.65 16.88
C GLY A 505 -33.97 6.23 18.16
N PRO A 506 -34.44 4.97 18.27
CA PRO A 506 -35.13 4.46 19.45
C PRO A 506 -34.37 4.63 20.78
N LEU A 507 -33.03 4.57 20.79
CA LEU A 507 -32.27 4.80 22.03
C LEU A 507 -32.33 6.27 22.46
N ALA A 508 -32.28 7.20 21.51
CA ALA A 508 -32.42 8.63 21.78
C ALA A 508 -33.83 9.04 22.24
N ALA A 509 -34.84 8.20 22.01
CA ALA A 509 -36.23 8.40 22.45
C ALA A 509 -36.61 7.60 23.71
N ALA A 510 -35.71 6.77 24.24
CA ALA A 510 -35.96 5.98 25.44
C ALA A 510 -36.04 6.88 26.68
N ALA A 511 -36.85 6.52 27.68
CA ALA A 511 -36.93 7.30 28.93
C ALA A 511 -35.70 7.10 29.83
N ALA A 512 -35.14 5.88 29.81
CA ALA A 512 -33.93 5.52 30.53
C ALA A 512 -33.15 4.46 29.74
N LEU A 513 -31.83 4.52 29.86
CA LEU A 513 -30.89 3.60 29.25
C LEU A 513 -30.01 3.00 30.34
N GLU A 514 -29.70 1.72 30.23
CA GLU A 514 -28.68 1.10 31.05
C GLU A 514 -27.38 1.05 30.26
N VAL A 515 -26.36 1.74 30.76
CA VAL A 515 -25.08 1.88 30.08
C VAL A 515 -24.02 1.12 30.86
N THR A 516 -23.25 0.30 30.17
CA THR A 516 -22.10 -0.43 30.71
C THR A 516 -20.88 -0.09 29.88
N LEU A 517 -19.82 0.37 30.54
CA LEU A 517 -18.51 0.56 29.92
C LEU A 517 -17.54 -0.42 30.58
N SER A 518 -16.88 -1.25 29.79
CA SER A 518 -15.99 -2.30 30.29
C SER A 518 -14.66 -2.30 29.54
N LEU A 519 -13.58 -2.59 30.25
CA LEU A 519 -12.23 -2.70 29.71
C LEU A 519 -11.71 -4.10 30.02
N ALA A 520 -11.26 -4.81 29.00
CA ALA A 520 -10.77 -6.19 29.12
C ALA A 520 -9.50 -6.39 28.31
N ARG A 521 -8.52 -7.12 28.85
CA ARG A 521 -7.28 -7.47 28.14
C ARG A 521 -7.57 -8.42 26.97
N GLU A 522 -6.99 -8.14 25.81
CA GLU A 522 -7.04 -9.04 24.64
C GLU A 522 -5.99 -10.15 24.75
N GLY A 523 -6.40 -11.40 24.56
CA GLY A 523 -5.47 -12.53 24.38
C GLY A 523 -4.80 -13.11 25.64
N LYS A 524 -5.46 -14.12 26.24
CA LYS A 524 -4.85 -15.44 26.52
C LYS A 524 -5.77 -16.50 25.90
N GLY A 525 -5.42 -16.95 24.69
CA GLY A 525 -6.31 -17.65 23.76
C GLY A 525 -6.58 -19.14 24.03
N PHE A 526 -7.59 -19.63 23.31
CA PHE A 526 -8.03 -21.01 23.07
C PHE A 526 -8.70 -21.81 24.20
N TRP A 527 -8.14 -21.89 25.40
CA TRP A 527 -8.72 -22.78 26.45
C TRP A 527 -10.01 -22.26 27.09
N ARG A 528 -10.26 -20.94 27.03
CA ARG A 528 -11.35 -20.32 27.78
C ARG A 528 -12.74 -20.53 27.14
N ARG A 529 -12.83 -20.70 25.82
CA ARG A 529 -14.09 -21.03 25.12
C ARG A 529 -14.51 -22.49 25.28
N ALA A 530 -13.59 -23.40 25.60
CA ALA A 530 -13.89 -24.82 25.81
C ALA A 530 -14.34 -25.13 27.26
N LEU A 531 -14.14 -24.21 28.20
CA LEU A 531 -14.44 -24.40 29.63
C LEU A 531 -15.76 -23.76 30.10
N GLU A 532 -16.49 -23.03 29.23
CA GLU A 532 -17.80 -22.46 29.55
C GLU A 532 -18.91 -23.52 29.75
N TRP A 533 -18.66 -24.80 29.45
CA TRP A 533 -19.61 -25.88 29.72
C TRP A 533 -19.50 -26.49 31.14
N SER A 534 -18.44 -26.17 31.89
CA SER A 534 -18.30 -26.56 33.29
C SER A 534 -18.26 -25.30 34.14
N GLY A 535 -19.36 -24.96 34.82
CA GLY A 535 -19.54 -23.77 35.66
C GLY A 535 -18.63 -23.69 36.90
N LEU A 536 -17.32 -23.78 36.69
CA LEU A 536 -16.25 -23.84 37.68
C LEU A 536 -15.02 -23.08 37.15
N ALA A 537 -15.18 -21.77 36.92
CA ALA A 537 -14.05 -20.85 36.89
C ALA A 537 -14.45 -19.60 37.67
N ARG A 538 -13.74 -19.33 38.78
CA ARG A 538 -13.79 -18.03 39.46
C ARG A 538 -13.28 -16.98 38.47
N ASP A 539 -14.11 -15.98 38.23
CA ASP A 539 -13.92 -14.95 37.21
C ASP A 539 -12.96 -13.87 37.74
N ASP A 540 -11.66 -14.14 37.68
CA ASP A 540 -10.62 -13.30 38.32
C ASP A 540 -9.54 -12.87 37.30
N THR A 541 -9.95 -12.39 36.13
CA THR A 541 -9.02 -11.84 35.13
C THR A 541 -9.52 -10.50 34.61
N GLU A 542 -8.95 -9.43 35.17
CA GLU A 542 -8.75 -8.08 34.59
C GLU A 542 -9.89 -7.51 33.73
N ARG A 543 -11.14 -7.63 34.21
CA ARG A 543 -12.27 -6.87 33.66
C ARG A 543 -12.62 -5.75 34.63
N ALA A 544 -12.29 -4.52 34.26
CA ALA A 544 -12.77 -3.34 34.96
C ALA A 544 -14.01 -2.83 34.22
N GLY A 545 -15.08 -2.53 34.94
CA GLY A 545 -16.29 -2.02 34.30
C GLY A 545 -17.13 -1.19 35.24
N ILE A 546 -17.83 -0.22 34.66
CA ILE A 546 -18.82 0.60 35.34
C ILE A 546 -20.17 0.43 34.66
N ARG A 547 -21.24 0.50 35.46
CA ARG A 547 -22.61 0.37 35.00
C ARG A 547 -23.46 1.43 35.67
N TRP A 548 -24.27 2.14 34.90
CA TRP A 548 -25.18 3.16 35.42
C TRP A 548 -26.47 3.22 34.62
N LEU A 549 -27.48 3.87 35.20
CA LEU A 549 -28.73 4.20 34.54
C LEU A 549 -28.69 5.67 34.12
N GLU A 550 -28.87 5.91 32.83
CA GLU A 550 -28.93 7.25 32.26
C GLU A 550 -30.40 7.64 32.02
N ALA A 551 -30.81 8.79 32.54
CA ALA A 551 -32.08 9.41 32.17
C ALA A 551 -31.91 10.24 30.89
N VAL A 552 -32.70 9.94 29.85
CA VAL A 552 -32.65 10.72 28.60
C VAL A 552 -33.57 11.93 28.75
N THR A 553 -33.00 13.03 29.19
CA THR A 553 -33.75 14.27 29.49
C THR A 553 -33.97 15.16 28.27
N ASN A 554 -33.12 15.04 27.25
CA ASN A 554 -33.24 15.81 26.01
C ASN A 554 -33.16 14.86 24.79
N PRO A 555 -34.31 14.45 24.23
CA PRO A 555 -34.36 13.63 23.02
C PRO A 555 -33.66 14.37 21.88
N GLY A 556 -32.56 13.82 21.38
CA GLY A 556 -31.72 14.45 20.35
C GLY A 556 -30.50 15.23 20.88
N ALA A 557 -30.17 15.16 22.17
CA ALA A 557 -28.82 15.51 22.64
C ALA A 557 -27.85 14.38 22.26
N GLU A 558 -26.97 14.66 21.30
CA GLU A 558 -26.27 13.64 20.51
C GLU A 558 -25.08 13.03 21.25
N GLY A 559 -24.28 13.84 21.93
CA GLY A 559 -23.04 13.39 22.59
C GLY A 559 -23.17 12.99 24.05
N ARG A 560 -22.38 12.01 24.46
CA ARG A 560 -22.02 11.72 25.85
C ARG A 560 -20.51 11.62 25.97
N THR A 561 -20.00 12.20 27.05
CA THR A 561 -18.59 12.09 27.42
C THR A 561 -18.49 11.50 28.82
N LEU A 562 -17.53 10.60 29.00
CA LEU A 562 -17.08 10.15 30.30
C LEU A 562 -15.56 10.30 30.39
N GLU A 563 -15.07 10.85 31.50
CA GLU A 563 -13.63 10.77 31.83
C GLU A 563 -13.38 9.53 32.68
N LEU A 564 -12.48 8.67 32.20
CA LEU A 564 -12.12 7.42 32.81
C LEU A 564 -10.64 7.46 33.21
N ARG A 565 -10.38 7.39 34.52
CA ARG A 565 -9.03 7.12 35.02
C ARG A 565 -8.72 5.65 34.84
N LEU A 566 -7.79 5.33 33.96
CA LEU A 566 -7.36 3.96 33.73
C LEU A 566 -6.75 3.40 35.03
N PRO A 567 -7.09 2.16 35.42
CA PRO A 567 -6.42 1.52 36.54
C PRO A 567 -4.93 1.27 36.22
N MET A 568 -4.19 0.80 37.22
CA MET A 568 -2.82 0.34 36.99
C MET A 568 -2.89 -0.98 36.22
N LEU A 569 -2.74 -0.90 34.90
CA LEU A 569 -2.81 -2.02 33.96
C LEU A 569 -1.41 -2.42 33.51
N ASP A 570 -1.25 -3.70 33.18
CA ASP A 570 -0.05 -4.18 32.50
C ASP A 570 -0.01 -3.65 31.07
N GLU A 571 1.19 -3.66 30.48
CA GLU A 571 1.36 -3.37 29.06
C GLU A 571 0.67 -4.43 28.17
N GLY A 572 0.10 -3.97 27.07
CA GLY A 572 -0.52 -4.81 26.05
C GLY A 572 -1.83 -4.27 25.50
N GLN A 573 -2.51 -5.10 24.73
CA GLN A 573 -3.76 -4.75 24.05
C GLN A 573 -4.97 -4.97 24.96
N TYR A 574 -5.86 -3.98 25.01
CA TYR A 574 -7.11 -4.01 25.75
C TYR A 574 -8.27 -3.58 24.84
N ARG A 575 -9.45 -4.11 25.09
CA ARG A 575 -10.69 -3.73 24.41
C ARG A 575 -11.59 -2.95 25.37
N LEU A 576 -11.93 -1.73 25.00
CA LEU A 576 -12.94 -0.91 25.66
C LEU A 576 -14.28 -1.14 24.94
N THR A 577 -15.26 -1.68 25.66
CA THR A 577 -16.59 -2.00 25.13
C THR A 577 -17.66 -1.18 25.84
N LEU A 578 -18.46 -0.47 25.05
CA LEU A 578 -19.66 0.25 25.44
C LEU A 578 -20.89 -0.57 25.07
N GLN A 579 -21.70 -0.90 26.06
CA GLN A 579 -23.00 -1.54 25.88
C GLN A 579 -24.12 -0.61 26.36
N VAL A 580 -25.14 -0.42 25.54
CA VAL A 580 -26.32 0.38 25.86
C VAL A 580 -27.56 -0.48 25.71
N ALA A 581 -28.25 -0.75 26.81
CA ALA A 581 -29.47 -1.55 26.84
C ALA A 581 -30.70 -0.67 27.11
N SER A 582 -31.77 -0.95 26.35
CA SER A 582 -33.10 -0.40 26.59
C SER A 582 -34.10 -1.55 26.73
N PRO A 583 -34.96 -1.56 27.78
CA PRO A 583 -35.94 -2.61 27.98
C PRO A 583 -36.89 -2.85 26.79
N ARG A 584 -37.10 -1.83 25.95
CA ARG A 584 -38.01 -1.89 24.79
C ARG A 584 -37.30 -2.07 23.45
N HIS A 585 -36.01 -1.77 23.36
CA HIS A 585 -35.30 -1.64 22.09
C HIS A 585 -34.06 -2.53 21.96
N GLY A 586 -33.80 -3.37 22.97
CA GLY A 586 -32.69 -4.33 22.96
C GLY A 586 -31.38 -3.71 23.43
N MET A 587 -30.27 -4.34 23.03
CA MET A 587 -28.91 -3.95 23.40
C MET A 587 -28.14 -3.53 22.16
N ALA A 588 -27.41 -2.42 22.26
CA ALA A 588 -26.44 -1.95 21.28
C ALA A 588 -25.04 -2.04 21.88
N GLU A 589 -24.05 -2.40 21.06
CA GLU A 589 -22.65 -2.52 21.48
C GLU A 589 -21.73 -1.80 20.49
N SER A 590 -20.68 -1.18 21.04
CA SER A 590 -19.59 -0.56 20.30
C SER A 590 -18.29 -0.81 21.06
N SER A 591 -17.17 -1.02 20.37
CA SER A 591 -15.90 -1.29 21.02
C SER A 591 -14.72 -0.70 20.27
N ILE A 592 -13.66 -0.36 21.01
CA ILE A 592 -12.40 0.11 20.47
C ILE A 592 -11.23 -0.57 21.18
N GLU A 593 -10.20 -0.91 20.42
CA GLU A 593 -8.94 -1.44 20.95
C GLU A 593 -8.04 -0.28 21.41
N ILE A 594 -7.37 -0.48 22.54
CA ILE A 594 -6.47 0.47 23.18
C ILE A 594 -5.20 -0.28 23.58
N GLU A 595 -4.05 0.24 23.21
CA GLU A 595 -2.75 -0.27 23.65
C GLU A 595 -2.30 0.47 24.90
N ILE A 596 -2.06 -0.28 25.98
CA ILE A 596 -1.45 0.24 27.19
C ILE A 596 0.07 0.13 27.05
N ILE A 597 0.74 1.29 27.08
CA ILE A 597 2.19 1.41 26.95
C ILE A 597 2.86 1.77 28.28
N ALA A 598 4.15 1.45 28.39
CA ALA A 598 5.00 1.84 29.51
C ALA A 598 4.92 3.36 29.75
N ALA A 599 4.97 3.78 31.02
CA ALA A 599 5.32 5.17 31.31
C ALA A 599 6.77 5.41 30.82
N SER A 600 6.95 6.27 29.82
CA SER A 600 8.28 6.69 29.37
C SER A 600 9.11 7.15 30.59
N PRO A 601 10.38 6.72 30.74
CA PRO A 601 11.22 7.12 31.85
C PRO A 601 11.75 8.55 31.65
N THR A 602 10.88 9.53 31.49
CA THR A 602 11.25 10.95 31.34
C THR A 602 10.17 11.86 31.88
N ALA A 603 10.08 11.93 33.22
CA ALA A 603 9.86 13.14 34.00
C ALA A 603 9.98 12.84 35.52
N ALA A 604 10.99 12.07 35.92
CA ALA A 604 11.44 12.15 37.31
C ALA A 604 12.17 13.50 37.46
N VAL A 605 11.46 14.50 37.97
CA VAL A 605 12.04 15.73 38.50
C VAL A 605 13.17 15.31 39.45
N ARG A 606 14.42 15.47 39.03
CA ARG A 606 15.56 15.43 39.94
C ARG A 606 15.35 16.56 40.96
N PRO A 607 15.31 16.30 42.27
CA PRO A 607 15.35 17.38 43.24
C PRO A 607 16.66 18.17 43.03
N GLY A 608 16.53 19.49 43.02
CA GLY A 608 17.56 20.43 42.60
C GLY A 608 18.91 20.19 43.24
N ARG A 609 19.93 20.03 42.41
CA ARG A 609 21.32 20.22 42.84
C ARG A 609 21.53 21.72 42.91
N ALA A 610 21.76 22.23 44.12
CA ALA A 610 22.06 23.63 44.39
C ALA A 610 23.15 24.13 43.43
N VAL A 611 22.83 25.19 42.67
CA VAL A 611 23.78 25.93 41.87
C VAL A 611 24.63 26.76 42.83
N ASP A 612 25.88 26.36 43.01
CA ASP A 612 26.89 27.13 43.73
C ASP A 612 27.31 28.31 42.83
N VAL A 613 26.74 29.48 43.09
CA VAL A 613 27.06 30.73 42.40
C VAL A 613 28.38 31.25 42.96
N ARG A 614 29.47 31.10 42.20
CA ARG A 614 30.69 31.90 42.41
C ARG A 614 30.73 33.06 41.41
N PRO A 615 31.01 34.30 41.87
CA PRO A 615 30.98 35.48 41.02
C PRO A 615 32.14 35.48 40.01
N ARG A 616 31.81 35.77 38.74
CA ARG A 616 32.77 36.08 37.67
C ARG A 616 33.53 37.35 38.01
N SER A 617 34.85 37.24 38.15
CA SER A 617 35.78 38.35 38.19
C SER A 617 35.87 39.04 36.82
N VAL A 618 35.76 40.36 36.84
CA VAL A 618 35.92 41.30 35.72
C VAL A 618 37.36 41.26 35.18
N PRO A 619 37.60 41.34 33.85
CA PRO A 619 38.95 41.48 33.31
C PRO A 619 39.42 42.95 33.31
N ASP A 620 40.63 43.14 33.82
CA ASP A 620 41.40 44.39 33.88
C ASP A 620 42.01 44.76 32.51
N PRO A 621 41.79 45.99 31.97
CA PRO A 621 42.31 46.39 30.68
C PRO A 621 43.62 47.18 30.83
N THR A 622 44.74 46.53 31.19
CA THR A 622 46.08 47.15 31.06
C THR A 622 47.20 46.13 30.81
N ARG A 623 47.60 45.91 29.55
CA ARG A 623 49.02 46.03 29.11
C ARG A 623 49.22 45.65 27.64
N SER A 624 50.01 46.50 27.01
CA SER A 624 50.41 46.54 25.62
C SER A 624 51.71 45.76 25.34
N THR A 625 51.90 45.45 24.05
CA THR A 625 53.15 45.47 23.24
C THR A 625 54.25 44.43 23.46
N GLN A 626 54.54 43.65 22.39
CA GLN A 626 55.81 43.53 21.62
C GLN A 626 55.67 42.28 20.70
N GLY A 627 55.76 42.32 19.37
CA GLY A 627 56.96 42.56 18.53
C GLY A 627 57.83 41.28 18.53
N ALA A 628 58.31 40.66 17.44
CA ALA A 628 58.31 40.93 16.01
C ALA A 628 58.70 39.62 15.24
N GLU A 629 58.48 39.66 13.94
CA GLU A 629 58.89 38.78 12.80
C GLU A 629 60.40 38.44 12.71
N PRO A 630 60.90 37.61 11.75
CA PRO A 630 60.31 37.25 10.44
C PRO A 630 60.08 35.76 10.14
#